data_AF-A0ABD4VPX6-F1
#
_entry.id   AF-A0ABD4VPX6-F1
#
_cell.length_a   1.000
_cell.length_b   1.000
_cell.length_c   1.000
_cell.angle_alpha   90.00
_cell.angle_beta   90.00
_cell.angle_gamma   90.00
#
_symmetry.space_group_name_H-M   'P 1'
#
loop_
_entity.id
_entity.type
_entity.pdbx_description
1 polymer ?
#
loop_
_entity_poly.entity_id
_entity_poly.type
_entity_poly.pdbx_seq_one_letter_code
_entity_poly.pdbx_strand_id
1 'polypeptide(L)'
;MEDKYSKEWKQVNIAYNEYRQSLALFLACDEEQIYNDLSKSLRNRKDEQGLHITLKAMMYEYIPEKIQIRLLDDLFFVMLNTRVSSSALAKNIILALNQSSDKEVIIKEQIIKLVDKYALFSKDNWELFDIANLLYSLKYKDKFASFTKEYIKALMETGFVDNESELSKLLNSIKDN
;
A
#
# COMPACT_ATOMS: atom_id res chain seq x y z
N MET A 1 -13.22 30.11 -38.30
CA MET A 1 -12.82 28.84 -37.68
C MET A 1 -12.52 29.15 -36.22
N GLU A 2 -13.32 28.66 -35.28
CA GLU A 2 -12.96 28.75 -33.85
C GLU A 2 -11.66 27.98 -33.65
N ASP A 3 -10.65 28.67 -33.13
CA ASP A 3 -9.30 28.15 -33.00
C ASP A 3 -9.34 26.90 -32.10
N LYS A 4 -8.91 25.77 -32.63
CA LYS A 4 -8.92 24.46 -31.96
C LYS A 4 -8.19 24.52 -30.62
N TYR A 5 -7.12 25.32 -30.57
CA TYR A 5 -6.37 25.65 -29.35
C TYR A 5 -7.21 26.35 -28.28
N SER A 6 -8.19 27.19 -28.65
CA SER A 6 -9.04 27.86 -27.66
C SER A 6 -10.05 26.91 -27.01
N LYS A 7 -10.48 25.86 -27.72
CA LYS A 7 -11.40 24.84 -27.19
C LYS A 7 -10.67 23.88 -26.24
N GLU A 8 -9.50 23.40 -26.65
CA GLU A 8 -8.63 22.58 -25.80
C GLU A 8 -8.22 23.36 -24.54
N TRP A 9 -7.85 24.64 -24.68
CA TRP A 9 -7.50 25.48 -23.53
C TRP A 9 -8.69 25.74 -22.58
N LYS A 10 -9.91 25.91 -23.11
CA LYS A 10 -11.12 26.00 -22.29
C LYS A 10 -11.37 24.72 -21.49
N GLN A 11 -11.18 23.55 -22.11
CA GLN A 11 -11.32 22.26 -21.43
C GLN A 11 -10.26 22.07 -20.33
N VAL A 12 -9.00 22.45 -20.59
CA VAL A 12 -7.94 22.45 -19.58
C VAL A 12 -8.28 23.34 -18.40
N ASN A 13 -8.76 24.56 -18.64
CA ASN A 13 -9.17 25.47 -17.57
C ASN A 13 -10.36 24.96 -16.76
N ILE A 14 -11.34 24.31 -17.39
CA ILE A 14 -12.47 23.69 -16.69
C ILE A 14 -11.97 22.58 -15.76
N ALA A 15 -11.18 21.63 -16.29
CA ALA A 15 -10.64 20.53 -15.50
C ALA A 15 -9.74 21.01 -14.35
N TYR A 16 -8.92 22.05 -14.58
CA TYR A 16 -8.10 22.66 -13.54
C TYR A 16 -8.95 23.31 -12.43
N ASN A 17 -10.03 24.00 -12.78
CA ASN A 17 -10.91 24.64 -11.81
C ASN A 17 -11.71 23.60 -11.00
N GLU A 18 -12.22 22.55 -11.65
CA GLU A 18 -12.88 21.42 -10.98
C GLU A 18 -11.93 20.71 -10.01
N TYR A 19 -10.67 20.49 -10.43
CA TYR A 19 -9.62 19.97 -9.57
C TYR A 19 -9.38 20.89 -8.36
N ARG A 20 -9.22 22.21 -8.57
CA ARG A 20 -9.03 23.16 -7.47
C ARG A 20 -10.18 23.20 -6.48
N GLN A 21 -11.43 23.14 -6.97
CA GLN A 21 -12.60 23.10 -6.11
C GLN A 21 -12.68 21.80 -5.31
N SER A 22 -12.41 20.66 -5.96
CA SER A 22 -12.38 19.35 -5.30
C SER A 22 -11.29 19.28 -4.25
N LEU A 23 -10.09 19.82 -4.55
CA LEU A 23 -8.99 19.92 -3.60
C LEU A 23 -9.33 20.84 -2.42
N ALA A 24 -9.97 21.99 -2.67
CA ALA A 24 -10.39 22.90 -1.61
C ALA A 24 -11.44 22.27 -0.68
N LEU A 25 -12.39 21.50 -1.24
CA LEU A 25 -13.34 20.71 -0.45
C LEU A 25 -12.64 19.64 0.37
N PHE A 26 -11.71 18.90 -0.23
CA PHE A 26 -10.91 17.89 0.47
C PHE A 26 -10.09 18.50 1.63
N LEU A 27 -9.45 19.65 1.40
CA LEU A 27 -8.69 20.37 2.43
C LEU A 27 -9.58 20.98 3.54
N ALA A 28 -10.87 21.13 3.29
CA ALA A 28 -11.84 21.62 4.28
C ALA A 28 -12.46 20.49 5.13
N CYS A 29 -12.31 19.22 4.72
CA CYS A 29 -12.74 18.09 5.53
C CYS A 29 -11.88 17.94 6.78
N ASP A 30 -12.50 17.55 7.89
CA ASP A 30 -11.72 17.11 9.05
C ASP A 30 -11.10 15.73 8.79
N GLU A 31 -10.11 15.39 9.62
CA GLU A 31 -9.29 14.20 9.44
C GLU A 31 -10.07 12.90 9.66
N GLU A 32 -11.11 12.94 10.48
CA GLU A 32 -11.93 11.77 10.74
C GLU A 32 -12.81 11.48 9.53
N GLN A 33 -13.37 12.52 8.91
CA GLN A 33 -14.10 12.38 7.65
C GLN A 33 -13.19 11.86 6.54
N ILE A 34 -11.98 12.44 6.37
CA ILE A 34 -11.01 11.98 5.38
C ILE A 34 -10.67 10.49 5.60
N TYR A 35 -10.38 10.10 6.84
CA TYR A 35 -10.12 8.70 7.17
C TYR A 35 -11.27 7.78 6.79
N ASN A 36 -12.51 8.13 7.18
CA ASN A 36 -13.68 7.28 6.95
C ASN A 36 -13.99 7.11 5.46
N ASP A 37 -13.90 8.19 4.68
CA ASP A 37 -14.14 8.15 3.24
C ASP A 37 -13.06 7.33 2.51
N LEU A 38 -11.79 7.50 2.89
CA LEU A 38 -10.69 6.69 2.34
C LEU A 38 -10.82 5.22 2.73
N SER A 39 -11.05 4.91 4.00
CA SER A 39 -11.21 3.53 4.49
C SER A 39 -12.35 2.82 3.76
N LYS A 40 -13.49 3.51 3.59
CA LYS A 40 -14.62 3.01 2.82
C LYS A 40 -14.26 2.75 1.36
N SER A 41 -13.53 3.67 0.71
CA SER A 41 -13.07 3.50 -0.67
C SER A 41 -12.12 2.31 -0.81
N LEU A 42 -11.11 2.20 0.07
CA LEU A 42 -10.14 1.10 0.08
C LEU A 42 -10.80 -0.26 0.29
N ARG A 43 -11.87 -0.35 1.08
CA ARG A 43 -12.62 -1.60 1.30
C ARG A 43 -13.69 -1.89 0.25
N ASN A 44 -14.02 -0.94 -0.64
CA ASN A 44 -15.04 -1.13 -1.65
C ASN A 44 -14.49 -1.81 -2.93
N ARG A 45 -14.42 -3.14 -2.91
CA ARG A 45 -13.89 -3.95 -4.03
C ARG A 45 -14.69 -3.89 -5.34
N LYS A 46 -15.89 -3.32 -5.34
CA LYS A 46 -16.74 -3.26 -6.55
C LYS A 46 -16.32 -2.16 -7.52
N ASP A 47 -15.62 -1.14 -7.02
CA ASP A 47 -15.18 0.01 -7.80
C ASP A 47 -13.65 0.00 -7.92
N GLU A 48 -13.13 -0.87 -8.78
CA GLU A 48 -11.67 -1.07 -8.94
C GLU A 48 -10.99 0.16 -9.53
N GLN A 49 -11.66 0.88 -10.45
CA GLN A 49 -11.14 2.12 -10.99
C GLN A 49 -11.09 3.22 -9.92
N GLY A 50 -12.16 3.38 -9.14
CA GLY A 50 -12.19 4.31 -8.01
C GLY A 50 -11.15 3.98 -6.95
N LEU A 51 -10.96 2.70 -6.62
CA LEU A 51 -9.91 2.22 -5.73
C LEU A 51 -8.52 2.59 -6.26
N HIS A 52 -8.23 2.29 -7.52
CA HIS A 52 -6.93 2.59 -8.13
C HIS A 52 -6.63 4.09 -8.15
N ILE A 53 -7.64 4.92 -8.44
CA ILE A 53 -7.53 6.38 -8.37
C ILE A 53 -7.29 6.83 -6.93
N THR A 54 -7.99 6.25 -5.95
CA THR A 54 -7.82 6.56 -4.52
C THR A 54 -6.38 6.27 -4.08
N LEU A 55 -5.85 5.10 -4.41
CA LEU A 55 -4.46 4.73 -4.07
C LEU A 55 -3.45 5.67 -4.74
N LYS A 56 -3.65 6.02 -6.01
CA LYS A 56 -2.80 7.02 -6.67
C LYS A 56 -2.85 8.37 -5.97
N ALA A 57 -4.03 8.85 -5.60
CA ALA A 57 -4.18 10.11 -4.89
C ALA A 57 -3.46 10.08 -3.53
N MET A 58 -3.53 8.97 -2.80
CA MET A 58 -2.80 8.78 -1.55
C MET A 58 -1.27 8.87 -1.72
N MET A 59 -0.72 8.44 -2.86
CA MET A 59 0.71 8.56 -3.15
C MET A 59 1.18 10.00 -3.42
N TYR A 60 0.30 10.89 -3.90
CA TYR A 60 0.68 12.25 -4.31
C TYR A 60 0.64 13.30 -3.16
N GLU A 61 0.93 12.87 -1.93
CA GLU A 61 1.24 13.72 -0.75
C GLU A 61 0.11 14.56 -0.12
N TYR A 62 -1.14 14.44 -0.56
CA TYR A 62 -2.23 15.25 0.04
C TYR A 62 -2.82 14.67 1.33
N ILE A 63 -2.43 13.45 1.73
CA ILE A 63 -3.01 12.80 2.91
C ILE A 63 -2.07 12.96 4.12
N PRO A 64 -2.54 13.55 5.23
CA PRO A 64 -1.75 13.62 6.46
C PRO A 64 -1.20 12.26 6.88
N GLU A 65 0.07 12.19 7.24
CA GLU A 65 0.77 10.97 7.64
C GLU A 65 -0.01 10.17 8.70
N LYS A 66 -0.56 10.84 9.72
CA LYS A 66 -1.38 10.17 10.75
C LYS A 66 -2.61 9.43 10.20
N ILE A 67 -3.20 9.93 9.12
CA ILE A 67 -4.31 9.25 8.45
C ILE A 67 -3.76 8.04 7.68
N GLN A 68 -2.63 8.18 6.98
CA GLN A 68 -2.00 7.06 6.29
C GLN A 68 -1.63 5.91 7.25
N ILE A 69 -1.10 6.24 8.44
CA ILE A 69 -0.82 5.27 9.52
C ILE A 69 -2.12 4.56 9.95
N ARG A 70 -3.21 5.30 10.19
CA ARG A 70 -4.52 4.72 10.54
C ARG A 70 -5.06 3.79 9.45
N LEU A 71 -4.71 4.03 8.18
CA LEU A 71 -5.15 3.24 7.03
C LEU A 71 -4.26 2.02 6.76
N LEU A 72 -3.22 1.74 7.57
CA LEU A 72 -2.34 0.58 7.35
C LEU A 72 -3.11 -0.75 7.26
N ASP A 73 -4.12 -0.98 8.11
CA ASP A 73 -4.95 -2.19 8.01
C ASP A 73 -5.72 -2.27 6.69
N ASP A 74 -6.25 -1.14 6.22
CA ASP A 74 -6.96 -1.06 4.95
C ASP A 74 -6.02 -1.28 3.75
N LEU A 75 -4.79 -0.77 3.83
CA LEU A 75 -3.75 -1.00 2.82
C LEU A 75 -3.32 -2.47 2.77
N PHE A 76 -3.16 -3.13 3.92
CA PHE A 76 -2.93 -4.58 3.97
C PHE A 76 -4.10 -5.37 3.38
N PHE A 77 -5.34 -4.97 3.73
CA PHE A 77 -6.53 -5.57 3.13
C PHE A 77 -6.49 -5.46 1.60
N VAL A 78 -6.22 -4.27 1.06
CA VAL A 78 -6.13 -4.05 -0.39
C VAL A 78 -5.00 -4.85 -1.02
N MET A 79 -3.81 -4.85 -0.42
CA MET A 79 -2.64 -5.58 -0.89
C MET A 79 -2.97 -7.07 -1.14
N LEU A 80 -3.73 -7.68 -0.24
CA LEU A 80 -3.99 -9.12 -0.28
C LEU A 80 -5.30 -9.50 -1.00
N ASN A 81 -6.26 -8.58 -1.15
CA ASN A 81 -7.63 -8.92 -1.59
C ASN A 81 -8.03 -8.29 -2.93
N THR A 82 -7.09 -7.70 -3.68
CA THR A 82 -7.39 -6.95 -4.92
C THR A 82 -6.49 -7.35 -6.09
N ARG A 83 -6.71 -6.76 -7.26
CA ARG A 83 -5.94 -7.06 -8.46
C ARG A 83 -4.49 -6.58 -8.32
N VAL A 84 -3.61 -7.19 -9.11
CA VAL A 84 -2.15 -6.95 -9.11
C VAL A 84 -1.78 -5.46 -9.11
N SER A 85 -2.46 -4.62 -9.92
CA SER A 85 -2.15 -3.19 -9.99
C SER A 85 -2.46 -2.42 -8.70
N SER A 86 -3.61 -2.69 -8.08
CA SER A 86 -4.05 -2.02 -6.85
C SER A 86 -3.30 -2.58 -5.64
N SER A 87 -3.04 -3.89 -5.64
CA SER A 87 -2.17 -4.54 -4.66
C SER A 87 -0.76 -3.93 -4.65
N ALA A 88 -0.14 -3.78 -5.83
CA ALA A 88 1.18 -3.17 -5.96
C ALA A 88 1.21 -1.71 -5.48
N LEU A 89 0.17 -0.92 -5.77
CA LEU A 89 0.08 0.45 -5.25
C LEU A 89 -0.04 0.48 -3.73
N ALA A 90 -0.88 -0.37 -3.14
CA ALA A 90 -1.02 -0.45 -1.68
C ALA A 90 0.32 -0.83 -1.02
N LYS A 91 1.03 -1.82 -1.57
CA LYS A 91 2.38 -2.18 -1.12
C LYS A 91 3.33 -0.98 -1.18
N ASN A 92 3.35 -0.24 -2.29
CA ASN A 92 4.23 0.92 -2.46
C ASN A 92 3.93 2.04 -1.46
N ILE A 93 2.65 2.27 -1.12
CA ILE A 93 2.27 3.24 -0.08
C ILE A 93 2.81 2.81 1.28
N ILE A 94 2.67 1.52 1.65
CA ILE A 94 3.23 0.99 2.91
C ILE A 94 4.75 1.19 2.96
N LEU A 95 5.46 0.90 1.86
CA LEU A 95 6.90 1.09 1.76
C LEU A 95 7.31 2.57 1.91
N ALA A 96 6.61 3.46 1.22
CA ALA A 96 6.87 4.90 1.29
C ALA A 96 6.68 5.43 2.72
N LEU A 97 5.57 5.05 3.37
CA LEU A 97 5.26 5.46 4.73
C LEU A 97 6.34 5.03 5.73
N ASN A 98 6.89 3.82 5.59
CA ASN A 98 7.98 3.36 6.45
C ASN A 98 9.30 4.12 6.21
N GLN A 99 9.56 4.60 5.00
CA GLN A 99 10.84 5.22 4.63
C GLN A 99 10.89 6.73 4.90
N SER A 100 9.74 7.42 4.88
CA SER A 100 9.68 8.89 4.95
C SER A 100 9.29 9.46 6.31
N SER A 101 8.97 8.60 7.28
CA SER A 101 8.34 9.01 8.53
C SER A 101 9.33 9.12 9.70
N ASP A 102 9.23 10.22 10.46
CA ASP A 102 9.89 10.36 11.77
C ASP A 102 9.33 9.39 12.83
N LYS A 103 8.26 8.65 12.50
CA LYS A 103 7.59 7.64 13.35
C LYS A 103 7.86 6.21 12.88
N GLU A 104 9.00 5.97 12.23
CA GLU A 104 9.41 4.66 11.71
C GLU A 104 9.17 3.52 12.72
N VAL A 105 9.52 3.72 13.99
CA VAL A 105 9.33 2.70 15.05
C VAL A 105 7.86 2.31 15.22
N ILE A 106 6.95 3.29 15.28
CA ILE A 106 5.50 3.05 15.47
C ILE A 106 4.93 2.32 14.24
N ILE A 107 5.33 2.76 13.05
CA ILE A 107 4.91 2.15 11.79
C ILE A 107 5.39 0.70 11.72
N LYS A 108 6.66 0.44 12.05
CA LYS A 108 7.24 -0.90 12.11
C LYS A 108 6.47 -1.84 13.03
N GLU A 109 6.16 -1.39 14.25
CA GLU A 109 5.37 -2.20 15.19
C GLU A 109 3.97 -2.51 14.66
N GLN A 110 3.31 -1.53 14.02
CA GLN A 110 1.99 -1.75 13.43
C GLN A 110 2.04 -2.71 12.23
N ILE A 111 3.02 -2.56 11.35
CA ILE A 111 3.23 -3.47 10.23
C ILE A 111 3.47 -4.88 10.72
N ILE A 112 4.31 -5.09 11.76
CA ILE A 112 4.54 -6.41 12.34
C ILE A 112 3.23 -7.03 12.86
N LYS A 113 2.41 -6.26 13.58
CA LYS A 113 1.09 -6.74 14.05
C LYS A 113 0.15 -7.11 12.90
N LEU A 114 0.16 -6.34 11.82
CA LEU A 114 -0.65 -6.60 10.64
C LEU A 114 -0.16 -7.82 9.86
N VAL A 115 1.15 -8.00 9.72
CA VAL A 115 1.76 -9.22 9.17
C VAL A 115 1.26 -10.44 9.92
N ASP A 116 1.32 -10.43 11.26
CA ASP A 116 0.85 -11.55 12.08
C ASP A 116 -0.66 -11.80 11.91
N LYS A 117 -1.45 -10.73 11.93
CA LYS A 117 -2.90 -10.81 11.70
C LYS A 117 -3.20 -11.46 10.34
N TYR A 118 -2.61 -10.95 9.26
CA TYR A 118 -2.97 -11.38 7.91
C TYR A 118 -2.40 -12.75 7.55
N ALA A 119 -1.24 -13.13 8.09
CA ALA A 119 -0.69 -14.46 7.94
C ALA A 119 -1.61 -15.54 8.55
N LEU A 120 -2.17 -15.25 9.73
CA LEU A 120 -3.11 -16.15 10.41
C LEU A 120 -4.40 -16.35 9.60
N PHE A 121 -4.83 -15.31 8.87
CA PHE A 121 -6.05 -15.35 8.06
C PHE A 121 -5.81 -15.68 6.58
N SER A 122 -4.57 -16.00 6.20
CA SER A 122 -4.24 -16.29 4.81
C SER A 122 -5.00 -17.52 4.31
N LYS A 123 -5.61 -17.38 3.13
CA LYS A 123 -6.45 -18.41 2.50
C LYS A 123 -5.73 -19.17 1.40
N ASP A 124 -4.65 -18.60 0.88
CA ASP A 124 -3.78 -19.23 -0.10
C ASP A 124 -2.32 -18.83 0.10
N ASN A 125 -1.42 -19.55 -0.57
CA ASN A 125 0.00 -19.33 -0.44
C ASN A 125 0.47 -18.00 -1.08
N TRP A 126 -0.29 -17.44 -2.04
CA TRP A 126 0.08 -16.18 -2.70
C TRP A 126 -0.06 -14.99 -1.75
N GLU A 127 -1.03 -15.03 -0.83
CA GLU A 127 -1.10 -14.03 0.24
C GLU A 127 0.15 -14.07 1.16
N LEU A 128 0.67 -15.27 1.46
CA LEU A 128 1.91 -15.45 2.22
C LEU A 128 3.14 -14.99 1.42
N PHE A 129 3.16 -15.21 0.09
CA PHE A 129 4.16 -14.66 -0.82
C PHE A 129 4.19 -13.13 -0.74
N ASP A 130 3.04 -12.47 -0.82
CA ASP A 130 2.95 -11.02 -0.79
C ASP A 130 3.43 -10.44 0.55
N ILE A 131 3.11 -11.11 1.66
CA ILE A 131 3.62 -10.75 2.99
C ILE A 131 5.14 -10.92 3.07
N ALA A 132 5.70 -12.05 2.60
CA ALA A 132 7.15 -12.26 2.59
C ALA A 132 7.87 -11.20 1.72
N ASN A 133 7.31 -10.90 0.55
CA ASN A 133 7.83 -9.91 -0.37
C ASN A 133 7.78 -8.48 0.24
N LEU A 134 6.72 -8.15 0.98
CA LEU A 134 6.63 -6.90 1.74
C LEU A 134 7.72 -6.82 2.82
N LEU A 135 7.85 -7.85 3.66
CA LEU A 135 8.86 -7.91 4.73
C LEU A 135 10.29 -7.78 4.21
N TYR A 136 10.59 -8.46 3.10
CA TYR A 136 11.88 -8.34 2.41
C TYR A 136 12.13 -6.91 1.91
N SER A 137 11.13 -6.32 1.26
CA SER A 137 11.20 -4.95 0.72
C SER A 137 11.40 -3.89 1.84
N LEU A 138 10.78 -4.12 2.99
CA LEU A 138 10.93 -3.29 4.21
C LEU A 138 12.26 -3.51 4.94
N LYS A 139 13.03 -4.53 4.57
CA LYS A 139 14.28 -4.93 5.25
C LYS A 139 14.08 -5.31 6.72
N TYR A 140 12.93 -5.87 7.07
CA TYR A 140 12.64 -6.30 8.45
C TYR A 140 13.23 -7.68 8.72
N LYS A 141 14.55 -7.76 8.82
CA LYS A 141 15.31 -9.02 8.84
C LYS A 141 14.79 -10.05 9.83
N ASP A 142 14.64 -9.69 11.11
CA ASP A 142 14.21 -10.63 12.15
C ASP A 142 12.81 -11.17 11.89
N LYS A 143 11.88 -10.29 11.52
CA LYS A 143 10.50 -10.69 11.24
C LYS A 143 10.41 -11.53 9.97
N PHE A 144 11.18 -11.16 8.94
CA PHE A 144 11.30 -11.91 7.69
C PHE A 144 11.88 -13.31 7.96
N ALA A 145 12.89 -13.43 8.81
CA ALA A 145 13.49 -14.72 9.19
C ALA A 145 12.48 -15.62 9.91
N SER A 146 11.76 -15.10 10.90
CA SER A 146 10.76 -15.89 11.62
C SER A 146 9.61 -16.31 10.70
N PHE A 147 9.12 -15.39 9.88
CA PHE A 147 7.99 -15.61 8.98
C PHE A 147 8.32 -16.66 7.91
N THR A 148 9.46 -16.50 7.24
CA THR A 148 9.87 -17.42 6.16
C THR A 148 10.15 -18.83 6.67
N LYS A 149 10.68 -18.96 7.89
CA LYS A 149 10.86 -20.26 8.56
C LYS A 149 9.53 -20.95 8.84
N GLU A 150 8.54 -20.19 9.31
CA GLU A 150 7.20 -20.71 9.63
C GLU A 150 6.46 -21.16 8.36
N TYR A 151 6.53 -20.38 7.28
CA TYR A 151 5.75 -20.60 6.06
C TYR A 151 6.57 -21.14 4.88
N ILE A 152 7.73 -21.75 5.13
CA ILE A 152 8.70 -22.13 4.09
C ILE A 152 8.09 -22.98 2.97
N LYS A 153 7.24 -23.95 3.30
CA LYS A 153 6.61 -24.84 2.32
C LYS A 153 5.73 -24.07 1.34
N ALA A 154 4.87 -23.19 1.87
CA ALA A 154 4.00 -22.35 1.07
C ALA A 154 4.82 -21.41 0.16
N LEU A 155 5.89 -20.84 0.70
CA LEU A 155 6.77 -19.95 -0.05
C LEU A 155 7.50 -20.67 -1.20
N MET A 156 7.95 -21.90 -1.00
CA MET A 156 8.51 -22.73 -2.06
C MET A 156 7.47 -23.05 -3.16
N GLU A 157 6.23 -23.38 -2.77
CA GLU A 157 5.15 -23.67 -3.72
C GLU A 157 4.78 -22.46 -4.59
N THR A 158 4.96 -21.24 -4.09
CA THR A 158 4.75 -19.99 -4.85
C THR A 158 5.95 -19.57 -5.69
N GLY A 159 7.09 -20.26 -5.58
CA GLY A 159 8.33 -19.85 -6.25
C GLY A 159 8.96 -18.58 -5.65
N PHE A 160 8.68 -18.25 -4.38
CA PHE A 160 9.40 -17.18 -3.68
C PHE A 160 10.88 -17.52 -3.53
N VAL A 161 11.17 -18.79 -3.25
CA VAL A 161 12.50 -19.40 -3.18
C VAL A 161 12.41 -20.83 -3.69
N ASP A 162 13.46 -21.31 -4.36
CA ASP A 162 13.50 -22.68 -4.85
C ASP A 162 13.89 -23.68 -3.74
N ASN A 163 14.62 -23.21 -2.72
CA ASN A 163 15.12 -24.03 -1.61
C ASN A 163 15.55 -23.18 -0.40
N GLU A 164 15.87 -23.83 0.73
CA GLU A 164 16.30 -23.17 1.97
C GLU A 164 17.66 -22.44 1.84
N SER A 165 18.53 -22.87 0.92
CA SER A 165 19.82 -22.19 0.68
C SER A 165 19.61 -20.80 0.06
N GLU A 166 18.64 -20.66 -0.84
CA GLU A 166 18.24 -19.35 -1.36
C GLU A 166 17.63 -18.45 -0.31
N LEU A 167 16.79 -19.00 0.58
CA LEU A 167 16.28 -18.24 1.71
C LEU A 167 17.43 -17.71 2.59
N SER A 168 18.42 -18.55 2.86
CA SER A 168 19.61 -18.14 3.64
C SER A 168 20.39 -17.01 2.96
N LYS A 169 20.50 -17.03 1.62
CA LYS A 169 21.13 -15.95 0.85
C LYS A 169 20.32 -14.65 0.93
N LEU A 170 19.00 -14.73 0.81
CA LEU A 170 18.11 -13.56 0.94
C LEU A 170 18.19 -12.97 2.36
N LEU A 171 18.20 -13.81 3.40
CA LEU A 171 18.33 -13.34 4.77
C LEU A 171 19.65 -12.60 5.02
N ASN A 172 20.74 -13.09 4.44
CA ASN A 172 22.06 -12.47 4.56
C ASN A 172 22.22 -11.21 3.69
N SER A 173 21.35 -10.98 2.69
CA SER A 173 21.37 -9.76 1.88
C SER A 173 20.70 -8.58 2.56
N ILE A 174 19.80 -8.83 3.53
CA ILE A 174 19.18 -7.79 4.34
C ILE A 174 20.21 -7.27 5.35
N LYS A 175 20.64 -6.02 5.16
CA LYS A 175 21.50 -5.32 6.11
C LYS A 175 20.74 -5.10 7.41
N ASP A 176 21.40 -5.37 8.53
CA ASP A 176 20.92 -4.92 9.82
C ASP A 176 20.91 -3.38 9.82
N ASN A 177 19.74 -2.78 10.05
CA ASN A 177 19.62 -1.34 10.27
C ASN A 177 20.14 -0.99 11.67
#